data_AF-A0A8K0VZ61-F1
#
_entry.id   AF-A0A8K0VZ61-F1
#
_cell.length_a   1.000
_cell.length_b   1.000
_cell.length_c   1.000
_cell.angle_alpha   90.00
_cell.angle_beta   90.00
_cell.angle_gamma   90.00
#
_symmetry.space_group_name_H-M   'P 1'
#
loop_
_entity.id
_entity.type
_entity.pdbx_description
1 polymer ?
#
loop_
_entity_poly.entity_id
_entity_poly.type
_entity_poly.pdbx_seq_one_letter_code
_entity_poly.pdbx_strand_id
1 'polypeptide(L)'
;MLHYMVSELQLHVLGLCDDATLFQLMHVSSAVRIETRKLFWSRPNEWYEVGSTWLLAGAFAGHTYAALDHDLGCVQSLYVAFTNFEPLKDAA
;
A
#
# COMPACT_ATOMS: atom_id res chain seq x y z
N MET A 1 -21.38 -17.20 5.59
CA MET A 1 -21.73 -17.61 4.21
C MET A 1 -22.03 -16.35 3.39
N LEU A 2 -20.99 -15.69 2.88
CA LEU A 2 -21.06 -14.50 2.00
C LEU A 2 -20.26 -14.77 0.71
N HIS A 3 -20.34 -15.99 0.18
CA HIS A 3 -19.50 -16.44 -0.93
C HIS A 3 -20.07 -16.13 -2.33
N TYR A 4 -21.20 -15.41 -2.42
CA TYR A 4 -21.83 -15.06 -3.70
C TYR A 4 -22.47 -13.67 -3.63
N MET A 5 -21.73 -12.65 -3.24
CA MET A 5 -22.06 -11.32 -3.72
C MET A 5 -21.52 -11.23 -5.14
N VAL A 6 -22.37 -10.85 -6.10
CA VAL A 6 -21.93 -10.49 -7.45
C VAL A 6 -20.77 -9.51 -7.28
N SER A 7 -19.64 -9.80 -7.89
CA SER A 7 -18.37 -9.07 -7.71
C SER A 7 -18.53 -7.56 -7.93
N GLU A 8 -19.44 -7.15 -8.81
CA GLU A 8 -19.81 -5.75 -9.05
C GLU A 8 -20.42 -5.08 -7.82
N LEU A 9 -21.26 -5.77 -7.04
CA LEU A 9 -21.86 -5.22 -5.83
C LEU A 9 -20.81 -5.08 -4.71
N GLN A 10 -19.88 -6.03 -4.62
CA GLN A 10 -18.76 -5.91 -3.68
C GLN A 10 -17.89 -4.70 -4.03
N LEU A 11 -17.55 -4.53 -5.31
CA LEU A 11 -16.81 -3.38 -5.80
C LEU A 11 -17.55 -2.07 -5.55
N HIS A 12 -18.87 -2.04 -5.73
CA HIS A 12 -19.68 -0.87 -5.45
C HIS A 12 -19.64 -0.49 -3.96
N VAL A 13 -19.80 -1.45 -3.06
CA VAL A 13 -19.70 -1.22 -1.61
C VAL A 13 -18.30 -0.73 -1.23
N LEU A 14 -17.25 -1.35 -1.75
CA LEU A 14 -15.87 -0.92 -1.51
C LEU A 14 -15.62 0.50 -2.01
N GLY A 15 -16.18 0.88 -3.16
CA GLY A 15 -16.07 2.24 -3.70
C GLY A 15 -16.76 3.32 -2.85
N LEU A 16 -17.66 2.94 -1.94
CA LEU A 16 -18.32 3.84 -0.99
C LEU A 16 -17.57 3.97 0.35
N CYS A 17 -16.56 3.13 0.59
CA CYS A 17 -15.79 3.15 1.83
C CYS A 17 -14.80 4.33 1.86
N ASP A 18 -14.56 4.86 3.07
CA ASP A 18 -13.48 5.83 3.30
C ASP A 18 -12.11 5.15 3.37
N ASP A 19 -11.04 5.94 3.41
CA ASP A 19 -9.66 5.44 3.39
C ASP A 19 -9.32 4.58 4.59
N ALA A 20 -9.79 4.99 5.77
CA ALA A 20 -9.58 4.23 6.98
C ALA A 20 -10.22 2.84 6.85
N THR A 21 -11.44 2.75 6.31
CA THR A 21 -12.14 1.48 6.11
C THR A 21 -11.47 0.63 5.04
N LEU A 22 -11.08 1.22 3.91
CA LEU A 22 -10.34 0.53 2.86
C LEU A 22 -9.02 -0.02 3.40
N PHE A 23 -8.28 0.76 4.17
CA PHE A 23 -7.04 0.33 4.80
C PHE A 23 -7.25 -0.88 5.72
N GLN A 24 -8.25 -0.83 6.59
CA GLN A 24 -8.59 -1.96 7.45
C GLN A 24 -9.00 -3.21 6.64
N LEU A 25 -9.82 -3.05 5.60
CA LEU A 25 -10.29 -4.15 4.77
C LEU A 25 -9.15 -4.88 4.02
N MET A 26 -8.07 -4.17 3.65
CA MET A 26 -6.87 -4.80 3.09
C MET A 26 -6.25 -5.82 4.06
N HIS A 27 -6.33 -5.58 5.36
CA HIS A 27 -5.72 -6.43 6.38
C HIS A 27 -6.64 -7.57 6.86
N VAL A 28 -7.96 -7.43 6.74
CA VAL A 28 -8.94 -8.38 7.31
C VAL A 28 -9.15 -9.64 6.45
N SER A 29 -9.14 -9.53 5.11
CA SER A 29 -9.46 -10.68 4.25
C SER A 29 -8.69 -10.65 2.94
N SER A 30 -8.05 -11.77 2.60
CA SER A 30 -7.33 -11.94 1.33
C SER A 30 -8.25 -11.84 0.10
N ALA A 31 -9.53 -12.22 0.25
CA ALA A 31 -10.51 -12.21 -0.84
C ALA A 31 -10.87 -10.79 -1.31
N VAL A 32 -10.98 -9.84 -0.38
CA VAL A 32 -11.29 -8.43 -0.71
C VAL A 32 -10.04 -7.56 -0.82
N ARG A 33 -8.90 -8.01 -0.30
CA ARG A 33 -7.63 -7.28 -0.33
C ARG A 33 -7.28 -6.80 -1.74
N ILE A 34 -7.39 -7.65 -2.75
CA ILE A 34 -6.98 -7.29 -4.12
C ILE A 34 -7.75 -6.07 -4.63
N GLU A 35 -9.07 -6.08 -4.52
CA GLU A 35 -9.92 -5.00 -5.04
C GLU A 35 -9.87 -3.74 -4.16
N THR A 36 -9.89 -3.92 -2.84
CA THR A 36 -9.78 -2.81 -1.87
C THR A 36 -8.50 -2.01 -2.09
N ARG A 37 -7.41 -2.72 -2.35
CA ARG A 37 -6.08 -2.14 -2.52
C ARG A 37 -5.95 -1.40 -3.84
N LYS A 38 -6.55 -1.90 -4.92
CA LYS A 38 -6.66 -1.12 -6.17
C LYS A 38 -7.35 0.21 -5.90
N LEU A 39 -8.50 0.19 -5.21
CA LEU A 39 -9.29 1.38 -4.91
C LEU A 39 -8.56 2.37 -4.00
N PHE A 40 -7.87 1.88 -2.98
CA PHE A 40 -7.10 2.71 -2.05
C PHE A 40 -5.95 3.44 -2.77
N TRP A 41 -5.11 2.71 -3.51
CA TRP A 41 -3.93 3.30 -4.13
C TRP A 41 -4.20 4.05 -5.46
N SER A 42 -5.35 3.82 -6.12
CA SER A 42 -5.69 4.44 -7.41
C SER A 42 -6.14 5.89 -7.32
N ARG A 43 -5.87 6.58 -6.21
CA ARG A 43 -6.32 7.95 -5.99
C ARG A 43 -5.32 8.95 -6.56
N PRO A 44 -5.72 9.79 -7.54
CA PRO A 44 -4.80 10.69 -8.25
C PRO A 44 -4.37 11.91 -7.41
N ASN A 45 -5.12 12.22 -6.35
CA ASN A 45 -4.88 13.42 -5.54
C ASN A 45 -4.13 13.13 -4.24
N GLU A 46 -3.77 11.88 -3.99
CA GLU A 46 -3.10 11.46 -2.76
C GLU A 46 -1.65 11.08 -3.04
N TRP A 47 -0.76 11.59 -2.21
CA TRP A 47 0.67 11.29 -2.26
C TRP A 47 1.02 10.40 -1.08
N TYR A 48 1.62 9.26 -1.38
CA TYR A 48 2.06 8.33 -0.36
C TYR A 48 3.55 8.50 -0.10
N GLU A 49 3.94 8.68 1.15
CA GLU A 49 5.34 8.79 1.54
C GLU A 49 5.90 7.42 1.92
N VAL A 50 7.05 7.07 1.34
CA VAL A 50 7.84 5.91 1.76
C VAL A 50 9.28 6.34 2.06
N GLY A 51 9.85 5.83 3.16
CA GLY A 51 11.25 6.09 3.49
C GLY A 51 12.21 5.43 2.48
N SER A 52 13.37 6.01 2.22
CA SER A 52 14.33 5.52 1.21
C SER A 52 15.14 4.29 1.63
N THR A 53 15.00 3.81 2.87
CA THR A 53 15.82 2.70 3.43
C THR A 53 15.74 1.42 2.60
N TRP A 54 14.55 1.04 2.12
CA TRP A 54 14.37 -0.15 1.26
C TRP A 54 15.05 0.02 -0.10
N LEU A 55 14.97 1.21 -0.69
CA LEU A 55 15.59 1.52 -1.98
C LEU A 55 17.11 1.41 -1.87
N LEU A 56 17.66 1.90 -0.76
CA LEU A 56 19.09 1.88 -0.48
C LEU A 56 19.60 0.49 -0.06
N ALA A 57 18.73 -0.36 0.50
CA ALA A 57 19.01 -1.76 0.82
C ALA A 57 18.93 -2.71 -0.41
N GLY A 58 18.88 -2.18 -1.63
CA GLY A 58 18.81 -2.97 -2.86
C GLY A 58 17.38 -3.14 -3.41
N ALA A 59 16.47 -2.24 -3.04
CA ALA A 59 15.08 -2.20 -3.50
C ALA A 59 14.26 -3.48 -3.20
N PHE A 60 14.63 -4.23 -2.15
CA PHE A 60 13.86 -5.40 -1.74
C PHE A 60 12.61 -4.97 -0.97
N ALA A 61 11.43 -5.24 -1.52
CA ALA A 61 10.14 -4.84 -0.95
C ALA A 61 9.84 -5.43 0.43
N GLY A 62 10.53 -6.51 0.84
CA GLY A 62 10.41 -7.04 2.20
C GLY A 62 10.97 -6.11 3.29
N HIS A 63 11.72 -5.07 2.90
CA HIS A 63 12.24 -4.05 3.83
C HIS A 63 11.28 -2.88 4.07
N THR A 64 10.11 -2.87 3.43
CA THR A 64 9.04 -1.92 3.73
C THR A 64 7.89 -2.60 4.44
N TYR A 65 7.27 -1.89 5.39
CA TYR A 65 5.98 -2.29 5.96
C TYR A 65 4.84 -2.25 4.92
N ALA A 66 5.05 -1.53 3.80
CA ALA A 66 4.22 -1.62 2.61
C ALA A 66 4.66 -2.84 1.79
N ALA A 67 3.71 -3.63 1.28
CA ALA A 67 4.03 -4.73 0.36
C ALA A 67 4.26 -4.15 -1.03
N LEU A 68 5.32 -3.35 -1.17
CA LEU A 68 5.63 -2.53 -2.35
C LEU A 68 5.56 -3.34 -3.67
N ASP A 69 6.12 -4.54 -3.71
CA ASP A 69 6.07 -5.43 -4.89
C ASP A 69 4.66 -5.65 -5.42
N HIS A 70 3.73 -5.77 -4.49
CA HIS A 70 2.36 -5.95 -4.82
C HIS A 70 1.80 -4.54 -5.06
N ASP A 71 1.82 -3.62 -4.08
CA ASP A 71 1.07 -2.35 -4.02
C ASP A 71 1.39 -1.34 -5.12
N LEU A 72 2.66 -1.24 -5.55
CA LEU A 72 3.12 -0.23 -6.50
C LEU A 72 2.36 -0.22 -7.83
N GLY A 73 1.90 -1.38 -8.30
CA GLY A 73 1.15 -1.45 -9.56
C GLY A 73 -0.18 -0.66 -9.55
N CYS A 74 -0.67 -0.28 -8.37
CA CYS A 74 -1.88 0.51 -8.20
C CYS A 74 -1.61 1.95 -7.72
N VAL A 75 -0.39 2.25 -7.27
CA VAL A 75 -0.02 3.57 -6.72
C VAL A 75 0.16 4.57 -7.86
N GLN A 76 -0.62 5.64 -7.84
CA GLN A 76 -0.51 6.70 -8.85
C GLN A 76 0.52 7.78 -8.49
N SER A 77 0.78 8.01 -7.21
CA SER A 77 1.72 9.05 -6.76
C SER A 77 2.43 8.64 -5.47
N LEU A 78 3.76 8.54 -5.55
CA LEU A 78 4.64 8.12 -4.46
C LEU A 78 5.74 9.16 -4.27
N TYR A 79 5.97 9.57 -3.03
CA TYR A 79 7.10 10.38 -2.61
C TYR A 79 8.09 9.53 -1.82
N VAL A 80 9.36 9.54 -2.23
CA VAL A 80 10.43 8.82 -1.52
C VAL A 80 11.19 9.81 -0.65
N ALA A 81 11.00 9.71 0.66
CA ALA A 81 11.67 10.55 1.63
C ALA A 81 13.07 9.99 1.93
N PHE A 82 14.09 10.77 1.61
CA PHE A 82 15.46 10.50 2.05
C PHE A 82 15.68 11.19 3.39
N THR A 83 15.53 10.45 4.49
CA THR A 83 15.98 10.94 5.78
C THR A 83 17.50 11.05 5.74
N ASN A 84 18.04 12.20 6.15
CA ASN A 84 19.48 12.43 6.25
C ASN A 84 20.13 11.26 6.98
N PHE A 85 20.97 10.50 6.26
CA PHE A 85 21.85 9.54 6.88
C PHE A 85 22.80 10.32 7.78
N GLU A 86 22.63 10.23 9.09
CA GLU A 86 23.81 10.30 9.94
C GLU A 86 24.72 9.16 9.46
N PRO A 87 25.97 9.46 9.04
CA PRO A 87 26.90 8.40 8.70
C PRO A 87 26.99 7.49 9.92
N LEU A 88 26.87 6.19 9.70
CA LEU A 88 27.12 5.17 10.70
C LEU A 88 28.49 5.48 11.32
N LYS A 89 28.51 6.16 12.47
CA LYS A 89 29.69 6.22 13.31
C LYS A 89 29.80 4.84 13.92
N ASP A 90 31.00 4.28 13.77
CA ASP A 90 31.48 3.12 14.48
C ASP A 90 31.20 1.77 13.79
N ALA A 91 32.12 1.42 12.90
CA ALA A 91 32.75 0.10 12.92
C ALA A 91 34.27 0.33 12.84
N ALA A 92 34.86 0.51 14.02
CA ALA A 92 36.31 0.43 14.25
C ALA A 92 36.80 -1.01 14.11
#